data_AF-A0A4R1F5I5-F1
#
_entry.id   AF-A0A4R1F5I5-F1
#
_cell.length_a   1.000
_cell.length_b   1.000
_cell.length_c   1.000
_cell.angle_alpha   90.00
_cell.angle_beta   90.00
_cell.angle_gamma   90.00
#
_symmetry.space_group_name_H-M   'P 1'
#
loop_
_entity.id
_entity.type
_entity.pdbx_description
1 polymer ?
#
loop_
_entity_poly.entity_id
_entity_poly.type
_entity_poly.pdbx_seq_one_letter_code
_entity_poly.pdbx_strand_id
1 'polypeptide(L)'
;MSDEHDYESSITPAGSFKLNIKGDDYLVRVMKPASAASLNELQLSLKRNREMLKESYEAMHETCRDDILKRVEKKHVDYFSPTQNALVARANIDMLIPLINVKGGVAAYKGKLEGLPLEKHIEKLRNKAESNVREEETKSRIGGFFLIMLVLALATAILLVFF
;
A
#
# COMPACT_ATOMS: atom_id res chain seq x y z
N MET A 1 -18.37 -2.79 -45.12
CA MET A 1 -17.68 -3.83 -44.35
C MET A 1 -17.32 -3.19 -43.03
N SER A 2 -18.09 -3.56 -42.01
CA SER A 2 -17.93 -3.43 -40.56
C SER A 2 -17.02 -2.33 -40.00
N ASP A 3 -17.61 -1.17 -39.70
CA ASP A 3 -17.12 -0.30 -38.63
C ASP A 3 -17.61 -0.89 -37.30
N GLU A 4 -16.84 -1.82 -36.73
CA GLU A 4 -17.00 -2.26 -35.34
C GLU A 4 -16.47 -1.16 -34.41
N HIS A 5 -17.36 -0.23 -34.05
CA HIS A 5 -17.17 0.55 -32.85
C HIS A 5 -17.36 -0.38 -31.65
N ASP A 6 -16.24 -0.82 -31.05
CA ASP A 6 -16.19 -1.42 -29.72
C ASP A 6 -16.69 -0.40 -28.69
N TYR A 7 -18.02 -0.32 -28.54
CA TYR A 7 -18.65 0.26 -27.37
C TYR A 7 -18.53 -0.74 -26.21
N GLU A 8 -17.33 -0.87 -25.64
CA GLU A 8 -17.22 -1.28 -24.24
C GLU A 8 -17.75 -0.12 -23.38
N SER A 9 -19.09 0.01 -23.32
CA SER A 9 -19.70 0.76 -22.23
C SER A 9 -19.39 -0.04 -20.95
N SER A 10 -18.25 0.22 -20.33
CA SER A 10 -17.98 -0.36 -19.02
C SER A 10 -18.99 0.24 -18.07
N ILE A 11 -20.05 -0.51 -17.78
CA ILE A 11 -21.08 -0.14 -16.81
C ILE A 11 -20.37 -0.09 -15.45
N THR A 12 -19.81 1.06 -15.09
CA THR A 12 -19.29 1.30 -13.74
C THR A 12 -20.49 1.39 -12.81
N PRO A 13 -20.62 0.50 -11.79
CA PRO A 13 -21.69 0.59 -10.82
C PRO A 13 -21.78 1.99 -10.19
N ALA A 14 -22.99 2.43 -9.83
CA ALA A 14 -23.16 3.73 -9.19
C ALA A 14 -22.29 3.86 -7.92
N GLY A 15 -21.58 4.98 -7.80
CA GLY A 15 -20.62 5.22 -6.70
C GLY A 15 -19.29 4.47 -6.85
N SER A 16 -18.98 3.97 -8.06
CA SER A 16 -17.67 3.43 -8.38
C SER A 16 -16.98 4.20 -9.49
N PHE A 17 -15.66 4.13 -9.52
CA PHE A 17 -14.82 4.71 -10.55
C PHE A 17 -13.59 3.84 -10.76
N LYS A 18 -13.07 3.86 -11.99
CA LYS A 18 -11.87 3.13 -12.37
C LYS A 18 -10.64 4.02 -12.18
N LEU A 19 -9.55 3.44 -11.72
CA LEU A 19 -8.25 4.08 -11.56
C LEU A 19 -7.18 3.15 -12.08
N ASN A 20 -6.13 3.71 -12.68
CA ASN A 20 -4.94 2.94 -13.04
C ASN A 20 -3.83 3.23 -12.03
N ILE A 21 -3.27 2.21 -11.39
CA ILE A 21 -2.11 2.33 -10.50
C ILE A 21 -1.00 1.43 -11.03
N LYS A 22 0.09 2.04 -11.51
CA LYS A 22 1.24 1.32 -12.07
C LYS A 22 0.88 0.31 -13.19
N GLY A 23 -0.12 0.63 -14.02
CA GLY A 23 -0.55 -0.24 -15.12
C GLY A 23 -1.66 -1.23 -14.77
N ASP A 24 -1.99 -1.38 -13.48
CA ASP A 24 -3.10 -2.22 -13.01
C ASP A 24 -4.37 -1.37 -12.87
N ASP A 25 -5.48 -1.85 -13.43
CA ASP A 25 -6.79 -1.19 -13.32
C ASP A 25 -7.54 -1.65 -12.06
N TYR A 26 -7.98 -0.68 -11.26
CA TYR A 26 -8.73 -0.88 -10.04
C TYR A 26 -10.13 -0.28 -10.16
N LEU A 27 -11.14 -1.05 -9.78
CA LEU A 27 -12.49 -0.54 -9.62
C LEU A 27 -12.73 -0.19 -8.15
N VAL A 28 -12.74 1.10 -7.84
CA VAL A 28 -12.95 1.60 -6.47
C VAL A 28 -14.42 1.92 -6.29
N ARG A 29 -15.05 1.32 -5.29
CA ARG A 29 -16.42 1.64 -4.88
C ARG A 29 -16.41 2.39 -3.57
N VAL A 30 -16.98 3.60 -3.56
CA VAL A 30 -17.12 4.42 -2.36
C VAL A 30 -18.54 4.27 -1.84
N MET A 31 -18.67 3.71 -0.63
CA MET A 31 -19.98 3.54 0.00
C MET A 31 -20.33 4.77 0.80
N LYS A 32 -21.31 5.55 0.33
CA LYS A 32 -21.81 6.71 1.06
C LYS A 32 -22.30 6.28 2.47
N PRO A 33 -21.91 6.98 3.55
CA PRO A 33 -22.41 6.67 4.88
C PRO A 33 -23.92 6.88 4.92
N ALA A 34 -24.62 6.14 5.78
CA ALA A 34 -26.05 6.31 5.98
C ALA A 34 -26.38 7.78 6.28
N SER A 35 -27.45 8.31 5.69
CA SER A 35 -27.80 9.74 5.84
C SER A 35 -28.06 10.13 7.30
N ALA A 36 -28.52 9.18 8.11
CA ALA A 36 -28.76 9.34 9.54
C ALA A 36 -27.54 9.05 10.44
N ALA A 37 -26.36 8.76 9.87
CA ALA A 37 -25.17 8.46 10.67
C ALA A 37 -24.84 9.60 11.65
N SER A 38 -24.62 9.23 12.90
CA SER A 38 -24.22 10.13 13.97
C SER A 38 -22.79 10.61 13.78
N LEU A 39 -22.44 11.73 14.42
CA LEU A 39 -21.08 12.26 14.38
C LEU A 39 -20.05 11.23 14.90
N ASN A 40 -20.39 10.50 15.96
CA ASN A 40 -19.52 9.48 16.55
C ASN A 40 -19.27 8.31 15.58
N GLU A 41 -20.30 7.83 14.88
CA GLU A 41 -20.16 6.76 13.88
C GLU A 41 -19.26 7.19 12.72
N LEU A 42 -19.39 8.43 12.24
CA LEU A 42 -18.51 8.95 11.18
C LEU A 42 -17.06 9.05 11.65
N GLN A 43 -16.82 9.52 12.87
CA GLN A 43 -15.47 9.59 13.46
C GLN A 43 -14.85 8.20 13.65
N LEU A 44 -15.64 7.23 14.12
CA LEU A 44 -15.20 5.84 14.24
C LEU A 44 -14.87 5.23 12.87
N SER A 45 -15.71 5.50 11.85
CA SER A 45 -15.45 5.08 10.48
C SER A 45 -14.16 5.70 9.93
N LEU A 46 -13.92 6.99 10.20
CA LEU A 46 -12.68 7.66 9.80
C LEU A 46 -11.46 7.01 10.46
N LYS A 47 -11.56 6.65 11.75
CA LYS A 47 -10.49 5.94 12.47
C LYS A 47 -10.21 4.57 11.83
N ARG A 48 -11.25 3.77 11.58
CA ARG A 48 -11.13 2.45 10.94
C ARG A 48 -10.52 2.50 9.55
N ASN A 49 -10.91 3.47 8.71
CA ASN A 49 -10.32 3.60 7.38
C ASN A 49 -8.84 4.00 7.44
N ARG A 50 -8.42 4.78 8.45
CA ARG A 50 -6.99 5.07 8.67
C ARG A 50 -6.21 3.84 9.12
N GLU A 51 -6.79 3.03 10.00
CA GLU A 51 -6.21 1.75 10.42
C GLU A 51 -6.07 0.81 9.22
N MET A 52 -7.13 0.66 8.41
CA MET A 52 -7.11 -0.13 7.17
C MET A 52 -6.03 0.36 6.19
N LEU A 53 -5.81 1.67 6.07
CA LEU A 53 -4.75 2.21 5.21
C LEU A 53 -3.35 1.86 5.71
N LYS A 54 -3.16 1.82 7.04
CA LYS A 54 -1.91 1.37 7.67
C LYS A 54 -1.70 -0.13 7.46
N GLU A 55 -2.72 -0.95 7.70
CA GLU A 55 -2.67 -2.41 7.49
C GLU A 55 -2.41 -2.75 6.01
N SER A 56 -3.04 -2.01 5.09
CA SER A 56 -2.81 -2.18 3.65
C SER A 56 -1.37 -1.86 3.26
N TYR A 57 -0.77 -0.84 3.88
CA TYR A 57 0.66 -0.54 3.69
C TYR A 57 1.55 -1.67 4.21
N GLU A 58 1.27 -2.21 5.40
CA GLU A 58 2.03 -3.33 5.98
C GLU A 58 1.92 -4.58 5.10
N ALA A 59 0.73 -4.89 4.60
CA ALA A 59 0.50 -5.96 3.64
C ALA A 59 1.29 -5.73 2.34
N MET A 60 1.26 -4.53 1.75
CA MET A 60 2.09 -4.21 0.57
C MET A 60 3.57 -4.43 0.85
N HIS A 61 4.05 -4.02 2.03
CA HIS A 61 5.45 -4.19 2.41
C HIS A 61 5.80 -5.68 2.52
N GLU A 62 4.95 -6.49 3.13
CA GLU A 62 5.15 -7.94 3.23
C GLU A 62 5.14 -8.61 1.84
N THR A 63 4.19 -8.25 0.98
CA THR A 63 4.12 -8.69 -0.41
C THR A 63 5.38 -8.31 -1.20
N CYS A 64 5.88 -7.07 -1.06
CA CYS A 64 7.18 -6.65 -1.62
C CYS A 64 8.34 -7.48 -1.08
N ARG A 65 8.33 -7.76 0.22
CA ARG A 65 9.38 -8.51 0.90
C ARG A 65 9.45 -9.95 0.41
N ASP A 66 8.32 -10.61 0.25
CA ASP A 66 8.26 -11.99 -0.22
C ASP A 66 8.75 -12.14 -1.67
N ASP A 67 8.42 -11.17 -2.54
CA ASP A 67 8.90 -11.12 -3.92
C ASP A 67 10.42 -10.89 -4.00
N ILE A 68 10.92 -9.88 -3.28
CA ILE A 68 12.34 -9.47 -3.33
C ILE A 68 13.25 -10.49 -2.62
N LEU A 69 12.85 -10.96 -1.43
CA LEU A 69 13.65 -11.88 -0.62
C LEU A 69 13.40 -13.36 -0.94
N LYS A 70 12.61 -13.68 -1.97
CA LYS A 70 12.35 -15.04 -2.48
C LYS A 70 11.91 -16.05 -1.42
N ARG A 71 11.09 -15.63 -0.44
CA ARG A 71 10.55 -16.57 0.57
C ARG A 71 9.50 -17.51 -0.02
N VAL A 72 8.93 -17.16 -1.17
CA VAL A 72 7.86 -17.93 -1.84
C VAL A 72 8.25 -18.14 -3.31
N GLU A 73 7.89 -19.30 -3.87
CA GLU A 73 7.96 -19.54 -5.31
C GLU A 73 7.18 -18.42 -6.04
N LYS A 74 7.81 -17.76 -7.02
CA LYS A 74 7.33 -16.56 -7.76
C LYS A 74 5.91 -16.61 -8.36
N LYS A 75 5.13 -17.66 -8.15
CA LYS A 75 3.92 -17.93 -8.91
C LYS A 75 2.69 -17.11 -8.55
N HIS A 76 2.64 -16.43 -7.40
CA HIS A 76 1.56 -15.44 -7.18
C HIS A 76 1.87 -14.50 -6.01
N VAL A 77 2.47 -13.35 -6.31
CA VAL A 77 2.59 -12.26 -5.35
C VAL A 77 1.40 -11.32 -5.59
N ASP A 78 0.43 -11.31 -4.67
CA ASP A 78 -0.79 -10.51 -4.81
C ASP A 78 -0.60 -9.06 -4.34
N TYR A 79 -0.17 -8.19 -5.24
CA TYR A 79 -0.16 -6.74 -5.02
C TYR A 79 -1.54 -6.09 -5.20
N PHE A 80 -2.49 -6.80 -5.79
CA PHE A 80 -3.79 -6.24 -6.15
C PHE A 80 -4.63 -5.98 -4.90
N SER A 81 -4.78 -7.00 -4.04
CA SER A 81 -5.65 -6.88 -2.85
C SER A 81 -5.22 -5.79 -1.86
N PRO A 82 -3.94 -5.67 -1.46
CA PRO A 82 -3.51 -4.58 -0.59
C PRO A 82 -3.71 -3.20 -1.23
N THR A 83 -3.50 -3.08 -2.54
CA THR A 83 -3.67 -1.81 -3.28
C THR A 83 -5.14 -1.41 -3.36
N GLN A 84 -6.03 -2.36 -3.67
CA GLN A 84 -7.47 -2.16 -3.68
C GLN A 84 -7.99 -1.71 -2.31
N ASN A 85 -7.53 -2.35 -1.23
CA ASN A 85 -7.92 -1.99 0.13
C ASN A 85 -7.47 -0.57 0.50
N ALA A 86 -6.23 -0.20 0.16
CA ALA A 86 -5.72 1.15 0.40
C ALA A 86 -6.50 2.21 -0.38
N LEU A 87 -6.88 1.92 -1.64
CA LEU A 87 -7.70 2.79 -2.47
C LEU A 87 -9.08 3.04 -1.86
N VAL A 88 -9.79 1.98 -1.48
CA VAL A 88 -11.12 2.08 -0.85
C VAL A 88 -11.04 2.86 0.46
N ALA A 89 -10.06 2.54 1.31
CA ALA A 89 -9.85 3.23 2.58
C ALA A 89 -9.61 4.73 2.37
N ARG A 90 -8.75 5.08 1.42
CA ARG A 90 -8.41 6.48 1.14
C ARG A 90 -9.57 7.25 0.53
N ALA A 91 -10.32 6.65 -0.39
CA ALA A 91 -11.49 7.27 -0.99
C ALA A 91 -12.61 7.49 0.04
N ASN A 92 -12.78 6.57 1.00
CA ASN A 92 -13.69 6.76 2.12
C ASN A 92 -13.25 7.91 3.03
N ILE A 93 -11.94 8.08 3.28
CA ILE A 93 -11.41 9.21 4.07
C ILE A 93 -11.77 10.56 3.42
N ASP A 94 -11.63 10.68 2.08
CA ASP A 94 -11.98 11.90 1.33
C ASP A 94 -13.44 12.31 1.52
N MET A 95 -14.31 11.32 1.64
CA MET A 95 -15.74 11.55 1.83
C MET A 95 -16.09 11.79 3.30
N LEU A 96 -15.45 11.10 4.24
CA LEU A 96 -15.77 11.17 5.68
C LEU A 96 -15.37 12.52 6.30
N ILE A 97 -14.20 13.06 5.95
CA ILE A 97 -13.71 14.34 6.48
C ILE A 97 -14.72 15.49 6.31
N PRO A 98 -15.21 15.80 5.08
CA PRO A 98 -16.17 16.88 4.91
C PRO A 98 -17.50 16.59 5.63
N LEU A 99 -17.98 15.33 5.65
CA LEU A 99 -19.21 14.97 6.34
C LEU A 99 -19.14 15.18 7.85
N ILE A 100 -18.01 14.85 8.47
CA ILE A 100 -17.76 15.09 9.90
C ILE A 100 -17.79 16.59 10.18
N ASN A 101 -17.12 17.39 9.34
CA ASN A 101 -17.04 18.84 9.51
C ASN A 101 -18.41 19.51 9.35
N VAL A 102 -19.23 19.07 8.39
CA VAL A 102 -20.61 19.58 8.21
C VAL A 102 -21.50 19.25 9.42
N LYS A 103 -21.25 18.13 10.12
CA LYS A 103 -21.99 17.75 11.34
C LYS A 103 -21.43 18.40 12.62
N GLY A 104 -20.54 19.38 12.51
CA GLY A 104 -19.97 20.09 13.67
C GLY A 104 -18.78 19.39 14.35
N GLY A 105 -18.23 18.32 13.74
CA GLY A 105 -16.97 17.74 14.17
C GLY A 105 -15.76 18.50 13.64
N VAL A 106 -14.57 18.09 14.09
CA VAL A 106 -13.29 18.61 13.59
C VAL A 106 -12.46 17.45 13.06
N ALA A 107 -12.45 17.27 11.75
CA ALA A 107 -11.63 16.30 11.03
C ALA A 107 -10.79 17.01 9.96
N ALA A 108 -9.56 16.54 9.81
CA ALA A 108 -8.63 17.01 8.79
C ALA A 108 -7.81 15.84 8.24
N TYR A 109 -7.25 16.03 7.05
CA TYR A 109 -6.26 15.12 6.49
C TYR A 109 -5.03 15.07 7.40
N LYS A 110 -4.52 13.87 7.67
CA LYS A 110 -3.33 13.63 8.49
C LYS A 110 -2.13 13.35 7.59
N GLY A 111 -1.09 14.17 7.75
CA GLY A 111 0.18 13.99 7.06
C GLY A 111 0.18 14.47 5.60
N LYS A 112 1.38 14.61 5.03
CA LYS A 112 1.60 15.14 3.68
C LYS A 112 1.06 14.26 2.55
N LEU A 113 0.68 13.01 2.86
CA LEU A 113 0.25 12.02 1.89
C LEU A 113 -1.28 11.91 1.77
N GLU A 114 -2.02 12.07 2.88
CA GLU A 114 -3.48 12.10 2.82
C GLU A 114 -3.99 13.30 2.00
N GLY A 115 -3.27 14.41 1.91
CA GLY A 115 -3.70 15.57 1.09
C GLY A 115 -3.46 15.43 -0.43
N LEU A 116 -2.86 14.33 -0.89
CA LEU A 116 -2.57 14.12 -2.32
C LEU A 116 -3.79 13.54 -3.06
N PRO A 117 -3.86 13.71 -4.39
CA PRO A 117 -4.78 12.95 -5.23
C PRO A 117 -4.66 11.45 -4.95
N LEU A 118 -5.80 10.75 -4.98
CA LEU A 118 -5.93 9.35 -4.58
C LEU A 118 -4.88 8.45 -5.24
N GLU A 119 -4.75 8.52 -6.57
CA GLU A 119 -3.78 7.74 -7.35
C GLU A 119 -2.36 7.99 -6.88
N LYS A 120 -1.97 9.27 -6.83
CA LYS A 120 -0.63 9.70 -6.41
C LYS A 120 -0.30 9.32 -4.97
N HIS A 121 -1.30 9.27 -4.09
CA HIS A 121 -1.11 8.81 -2.72
C HIS A 121 -0.78 7.32 -2.70
N ILE A 122 -1.58 6.49 -3.38
CA ILE A 122 -1.39 5.03 -3.38
C ILE A 122 -0.12 4.62 -4.12
N GLU A 123 0.23 5.30 -5.21
CA GLU A 123 1.52 5.11 -5.89
C GLU A 123 2.70 5.37 -4.96
N LYS A 124 2.69 6.49 -4.23
CA LYS A 124 3.74 6.79 -3.24
C LYS A 124 3.79 5.77 -2.12
N LEU A 125 2.64 5.24 -1.72
CA LEU A 125 2.54 4.23 -0.68
C LEU A 125 3.15 2.90 -1.14
N ARG A 126 2.86 2.45 -2.38
CA ARG A 126 3.53 1.31 -3.02
C ARG A 126 5.04 1.53 -3.17
N ASN A 127 5.45 2.69 -3.69
CA ASN A 127 6.87 3.02 -3.88
C ASN A 127 7.64 3.03 -2.56
N LYS A 128 7.03 3.53 -1.49
CA LYS A 128 7.62 3.52 -0.15
C LYS A 128 7.76 2.11 0.41
N ALA A 129 6.75 1.25 0.21
CA ALA A 129 6.83 -0.15 0.60
C ALA A 129 7.99 -0.86 -0.12
N GLU A 130 8.09 -0.66 -1.44
CA GLU A 130 9.16 -1.23 -2.25
C GLU A 130 10.56 -0.71 -1.85
N SER A 131 10.71 0.61 -1.65
CA SER A 131 12.00 1.19 -1.27
C SER A 131 12.49 0.69 0.08
N ASN A 132 11.59 0.56 1.06
CA ASN A 132 11.95 0.07 2.39
C ASN A 132 12.44 -1.37 2.35
N VAL A 133 11.79 -2.24 1.57
CA VAL A 133 12.25 -3.62 1.40
C VAL A 133 13.62 -3.68 0.73
N ARG A 134 13.88 -2.84 -0.29
CA ARG A 134 15.21 -2.77 -0.94
C ARG A 134 16.30 -2.28 0.04
N GLU A 135 15.98 -1.36 0.93
CA GLU A 135 16.87 -0.93 2.02
C GLU A 135 17.13 -2.07 3.03
N GLU A 136 16.12 -2.88 3.35
CA GLU A 136 16.27 -4.04 4.23
C GLU A 136 17.17 -5.12 3.59
N GLU A 137 16.97 -5.41 2.29
CA GLU A 137 17.81 -6.36 1.54
C GLU A 137 19.29 -5.91 1.53
N THR A 138 19.55 -4.65 1.22
CA THR A 138 20.91 -4.10 1.18
C THR A 138 21.59 -4.15 2.56
N LYS A 139 20.88 -3.77 3.64
CA LYS A 139 21.39 -3.90 5.02
C LYS A 139 21.70 -5.35 5.38
N SER A 140 20.82 -6.29 5.01
CA SER A 140 21.02 -7.71 5.27
C SER A 140 22.26 -8.25 4.55
N ARG A 141 22.45 -7.89 3.27
CA ARG A 141 23.64 -8.29 2.49
C ARG A 141 24.93 -7.76 3.11
N ILE A 142 24.96 -6.48 3.47
CA ILE A 142 26.13 -5.85 4.11
C ILE A 142 26.47 -6.58 5.43
N GLY A 143 25.48 -6.85 6.28
CA GLY A 143 25.69 -7.60 7.52
C GLY A 143 26.24 -9.02 7.30
N GLY A 144 25.73 -9.73 6.27
CA GLY A 144 26.24 -11.04 5.88
C GLY A 144 27.70 -11.01 5.41
N PHE A 145 28.07 -10.01 4.60
CA PHE A 145 29.46 -9.82 4.14
C PHE A 145 30.41 -9.58 5.31
N PHE A 146 30.04 -8.75 6.28
CA PHE A 146 30.86 -8.53 7.48
C PHE A 146 31.08 -9.81 8.28
N LEU A 147 30.04 -10.64 8.44
CA LEU A 147 30.13 -11.89 9.16
C LEU A 147 31.05 -12.90 8.45
N ILE A 148 30.94 -13.02 7.12
CA ILE A 148 31.83 -13.89 6.33
C ILE A 148 33.29 -13.42 6.44
N MET A 149 33.54 -12.11 6.32
CA MET A 149 34.90 -11.55 6.45
C MET A 149 35.49 -11.79 7.84
N LEU A 150 34.68 -11.68 8.89
CA LEU A 150 35.10 -11.99 10.26
C LEU A 150 35.50 -13.47 10.39
N VAL A 151 34.69 -14.39 9.87
CA VAL A 151 34.99 -15.84 9.90
C VAL A 151 36.27 -16.14 9.11
N LEU A 152 36.44 -15.54 7.93
CA LEU A 152 37.66 -15.70 7.14
C LEU A 152 38.89 -15.17 7.88
N ALA A 153 38.81 -13.97 8.46
CA ALA A 153 39.90 -13.39 9.24
C ALA A 153 40.30 -14.27 10.43
N LEU A 154 39.32 -14.79 11.16
CA LEU A 154 39.54 -15.75 12.26
C LEU A 154 40.19 -17.05 11.76
N ALA A 155 39.70 -17.63 10.67
CA ALA A 155 40.28 -18.84 10.10
C ALA A 155 41.74 -18.62 9.64
N THR A 156 42.04 -17.48 9.01
CA THR A 156 43.42 -17.13 8.62
C THR A 156 44.31 -16.89 9.83
N ALA A 157 43.81 -16.24 10.89
CA ALA A 157 44.58 -16.01 12.11
C ALA A 157 44.89 -17.34 12.82
N ILE A 158 43.95 -18.28 12.87
CA ILE A 158 44.17 -19.63 13.40
C ILE A 158 45.25 -20.34 12.58
N LEU A 159 45.15 -20.34 11.24
CA LEU A 159 46.16 -20.97 10.38
C LEU A 159 47.57 -20.39 10.59
N LEU A 160 47.70 -19.08 10.76
CA LEU A 160 48.98 -18.40 11.03
C LEU A 160 49.56 -18.67 12.43
N VAL A 161 48.76 -19.15 13.38
CA VAL A 161 49.23 -19.51 14.73
C VAL A 161 49.72 -20.97 14.77
N PHE A 162 49.17 -21.83 13.92
CA PHE A 162 49.46 -23.27 13.91
C PHE A 162 50.47 -23.72 12.83
N PHE A 163 50.80 -22.86 11.85
CA PHE A 163 51.85 -23.06 10.84
C PHE A 163 52.89 -21.95 10.93
#